data_AF-A0A554WBH9-F1
#
_entry.id   AF-A0A554WBH9-F1
#
_cell.length_a   1.000
_cell.length_b   1.000
_cell.length_c   1.000
_cell.angle_alpha   90.00
_cell.angle_beta   90.00
_cell.angle_gamma   90.00
#
_symmetry.space_group_name_H-M   'P 1'
#
loop_
_entity.id
_entity.type
_entity.pdbx_description
1 polymer ?
#
loop_
_entity_poly.entity_id
_entity_poly.type
_entity_poly.pdbx_seq_one_letter_code
_entity_poly.pdbx_strand_id
1 'polypeptide(L)'
;MRPPRPDAFVAAVGAFTPRMVEWAPDVCRHLAATGTLVIDTRDADHEAGDLLQAGLDVAALPTLADVVRDTPAWQRARRAGGSVFFKSCGWAGWDLAAARCALARAPL
;
A
#
# COMPACT_ATOMS: atom_id res chain seq x y z
N MET A 1 -9.82 12.77 -11.38
CA MET A 1 -8.89 11.77 -11.97
C MET A 1 -9.73 10.58 -12.41
N ARG A 2 -9.38 9.84 -13.48
CA ARG A 2 -10.17 8.65 -13.87
C ARG A 2 -9.74 7.45 -13.03
N PRO A 3 -10.68 6.61 -12.51
CA PRO A 3 -10.30 5.40 -11.82
C PRO A 3 -9.59 4.41 -12.78
N PRO A 4 -8.68 3.56 -12.26
CA PRO A 4 -8.03 2.53 -13.07
C PRO A 4 -9.04 1.47 -13.53
N ARG A 5 -8.58 0.54 -14.39
CA ARG A 5 -9.43 -0.57 -14.84
C ARG A 5 -9.91 -1.41 -13.64
N PRO A 6 -11.11 -2.01 -13.70
CA PRO A 6 -11.66 -2.79 -12.59
C PRO A 6 -10.83 -4.01 -12.16
N ASP A 7 -9.89 -4.47 -12.98
CA ASP A 7 -8.99 -5.60 -12.74
C ASP A 7 -7.53 -5.16 -12.57
N ALA A 8 -7.26 -3.85 -12.53
CA ALA A 8 -5.91 -3.34 -12.47
C ALA A 8 -5.26 -3.60 -11.10
N PHE A 9 -3.97 -3.92 -11.14
CA PHE A 9 -3.07 -3.74 -10.01
C PHE A 9 -2.39 -2.38 -10.14
N VAL A 10 -2.45 -1.58 -9.08
CA VAL A 10 -1.82 -0.26 -8.98
C VAL A 10 -0.81 -0.29 -7.84
N ALA A 11 0.45 -0.01 -8.15
CA ALA A 11 1.47 0.31 -7.15
C ALA A 11 1.63 1.82 -7.06
N ALA A 12 1.13 2.43 -5.99
CA ALA A 12 1.27 3.85 -5.69
C ALA A 12 2.44 4.08 -4.73
N VAL A 13 3.47 4.81 -5.16
CA VAL A 13 4.78 4.86 -4.48
C VAL A 13 5.23 6.30 -4.17
N GLY A 14 4.83 7.29 -4.97
CA GLY A 14 5.46 8.62 -4.94
C GLY A 14 4.99 9.55 -3.82
N ALA A 15 3.86 9.28 -3.14
CA ALA A 15 3.39 10.09 -2.01
C ALA A 15 3.68 9.44 -0.63
N PHE A 16 4.76 9.87 0.04
CA PHE A 16 5.25 9.30 1.31
C PHE A 16 5.22 10.30 2.48
N THR A 17 4.46 11.38 2.34
CA THR A 17 4.17 12.29 3.46
C THR A 17 2.68 12.61 3.45
N PRO A 18 2.07 12.96 4.59
CA PRO A 18 0.62 13.17 4.66
C PRO A 18 0.10 14.31 3.77
N ARG A 19 0.97 15.22 3.30
CA ARG A 19 0.60 16.32 2.40
C ARG A 19 0.79 16.00 0.91
N MET A 20 1.54 14.96 0.58
CA MET A 20 1.76 14.55 -0.82
C MET A 20 0.58 13.75 -1.35
N VAL A 21 0.24 13.94 -2.62
CA VAL A 21 -0.85 13.25 -3.30
C VAL A 21 -0.45 12.93 -4.74
N GLU A 22 -0.58 11.66 -5.11
CA GLU A 22 -0.60 11.20 -6.50
C GLU A 22 -2.02 10.86 -6.96
N TRP A 23 -2.89 10.45 -6.03
CA TRP A 23 -4.25 9.97 -6.30
C TRP A 23 -5.31 10.86 -5.68
N ALA A 24 -6.25 11.30 -6.52
CA ALA A 24 -7.32 12.15 -6.05
C ALA A 24 -8.21 11.42 -5.01
N PRO A 25 -8.68 12.11 -3.95
CA PRO A 25 -9.49 11.51 -2.88
C PRO A 25 -10.71 10.70 -3.35
N ASP A 26 -11.40 11.16 -4.39
CA ASP A 26 -12.54 10.48 -5.00
C ASP A 26 -12.15 9.13 -5.61
N VAL A 27 -10.96 9.04 -6.22
CA VAL A 27 -10.44 7.77 -6.77
C VAL A 27 -10.06 6.81 -5.66
N CYS A 28 -9.39 7.27 -4.60
CA CYS A 28 -9.06 6.43 -3.44
C CYS A 28 -10.33 5.86 -2.77
N ARG A 29 -11.37 6.67 -2.59
CA ARG A 29 -12.65 6.21 -2.05
C ARG A 29 -13.34 5.22 -2.98
N HIS A 30 -13.32 5.46 -4.29
CA HIS A 30 -13.85 4.51 -5.27
C HIS A 30 -13.14 3.16 -5.17
N LEU A 31 -11.80 3.17 -5.17
CA LEU A 31 -11.00 1.96 -5.02
C LEU A 31 -11.29 1.24 -3.69
N ALA A 32 -11.49 1.96 -2.59
CA ALA A 32 -11.85 1.37 -1.30
C ALA A 32 -13.22 0.67 -1.32
N ALA A 33 -14.16 1.22 -2.09
CA ALA A 33 -15.49 0.65 -2.25
C ALA A 33 -15.50 -0.59 -3.18
N THR A 34 -14.75 -0.56 -4.28
CA THR A 34 -14.87 -1.55 -5.37
C THR A 34 -13.70 -2.51 -5.50
N GLY A 35 -12.56 -2.23 -4.87
CA GLY A 35 -11.32 -2.99 -5.00
C GLY A 35 -10.69 -3.27 -3.65
N THR A 36 -9.48 -3.82 -3.63
CA THR A 36 -8.75 -4.13 -2.39
C THR A 36 -7.63 -3.11 -2.18
N LEU A 37 -7.57 -2.51 -0.99
CA LEU A 37 -6.49 -1.61 -0.61
C LEU A 37 -5.51 -2.37 0.29
N VAL A 38 -4.22 -2.21 0.02
CA VAL A 38 -3.14 -2.78 0.82
C VAL A 38 -2.09 -1.69 1.02
N ILE A 39 -1.56 -1.57 2.23
CA ILE A 39 -0.44 -0.67 2.52
C ILE A 39 0.83 -1.48 2.74
N ASP A 40 1.98 -0.91 2.47
CA ASP A 40 3.27 -1.59 2.64
C ASP A 40 3.54 -1.93 4.12
N THR A 41 3.69 -0.89 4.94
CA THR A 41 3.93 -0.98 6.39
C THR A 41 2.93 -0.12 7.17
N ARG A 42 3.01 -0.17 8.50
CA ARG A 42 2.20 0.70 9.38
C ARG A 42 2.61 2.17 9.35
N ASP A 43 3.77 2.53 8.81
CA ASP A 43 4.17 3.94 8.67
C ASP A 43 3.19 4.72 7.78
N ALA A 44 2.52 4.02 6.86
CA ALA A 44 1.43 4.55 6.04
C ALA A 44 0.26 5.12 6.87
N ASP A 45 0.05 4.69 8.12
CA ASP A 45 -0.95 5.26 9.03
C ASP A 45 -0.74 6.78 9.24
N HIS A 46 0.48 7.27 9.02
CA HIS A 46 0.85 8.69 9.12
C HIS A 46 1.37 9.29 7.80
N GLU A 47 1.83 8.46 6.86
CA GLU A 47 2.54 8.90 5.66
C GLU A 47 1.72 8.83 4.36
N ALA A 48 0.70 7.98 4.30
CA ALA A 48 -0.04 7.71 3.07
C ALA A 48 -1.01 8.84 2.71
N GLY A 49 -0.49 9.99 2.24
CA GLY A 49 -1.27 11.19 1.93
C GLY A 49 -2.45 10.94 0.99
N ASP A 50 -2.30 10.06 0.00
CA ASP A 50 -3.41 9.63 -0.89
C ASP A 50 -4.63 9.11 -0.11
N LEU A 51 -4.39 8.26 0.90
CA LEU A 51 -5.44 7.58 1.67
C LEU A 51 -5.94 8.46 2.83
N LEU A 52 -5.01 9.16 3.50
CA LEU A 52 -5.32 10.04 4.63
C LEU A 52 -6.17 11.23 4.19
N GLN A 53 -5.81 11.88 3.08
CA GLN A 53 -6.59 12.99 2.54
C GLN A 53 -7.90 12.53 1.91
N ALA A 54 -8.03 11.24 1.58
CA ALA A 54 -9.31 10.64 1.20
C ALA A 54 -10.26 10.39 2.37
N GLY A 55 -9.78 10.50 3.62
CA GLY A 55 -10.53 10.21 4.84
C GLY A 55 -10.73 8.72 5.09
N LEU A 56 -9.85 7.87 4.54
CA LEU A 56 -9.90 6.44 4.74
C LEU A 56 -9.26 6.06 6.08
N ASP A 57 -9.82 5.05 6.75
CA ASP A 57 -9.21 4.46 7.94
C ASP A 57 -8.04 3.56 7.52
N VAL A 58 -6.84 4.14 7.46
CA VAL A 58 -5.61 3.45 7.03
C VAL A 58 -5.20 2.35 8.00
N ALA A 59 -5.48 2.53 9.30
CA ALA A 59 -5.17 1.55 10.32
C ALA A 59 -5.97 0.24 10.16
N ALA A 60 -7.15 0.30 9.53
CA ALA A 60 -7.97 -0.87 9.24
C ALA A 60 -7.56 -1.64 7.97
N LEU A 61 -6.71 -1.05 7.11
CA LEU A 61 -6.26 -1.70 5.87
C LEU A 61 -5.23 -2.80 6.18
N PRO A 62 -5.13 -3.90 5.39
CA PRO A 62 -4.08 -4.89 5.56
C PRO A 62 -2.70 -4.35 5.14
N THR A 63 -1.64 -4.80 5.82
CA THR A 63 -0.24 -4.58 5.38
C THR A 63 0.18 -5.58 4.29
N LEU A 64 1.32 -5.33 3.63
CA LEU A 64 1.99 -6.33 2.80
C LEU A 64 2.37 -7.59 3.61
N ALA A 65 2.76 -7.41 4.88
CA ALA A 65 3.04 -8.54 5.77
C ALA A 65 1.80 -9.40 6.03
N ASP A 66 0.62 -8.80 6.13
CA ASP A 66 -0.65 -9.53 6.26
C ASP A 66 -0.95 -10.38 5.03
N VAL A 67 -0.70 -9.83 3.84
CA VAL A 67 -0.86 -10.55 2.57
C VAL A 67 0.10 -11.73 2.49
N VAL A 68 1.39 -11.51 2.75
CA VAL A 68 2.43 -12.56 2.65
C VAL A 68 2.22 -13.68 3.66
N ARG A 69 1.73 -13.35 4.87
CA ARG A 69 1.50 -14.31 5.95
C ARG A 69 0.08 -14.88 5.97
N ASP A 70 -0.75 -14.49 5.01
CA ASP A 70 -2.14 -14.93 4.88
C ASP A 70 -2.98 -14.70 6.15
N THR A 71 -2.76 -13.58 6.84
CA THR A 71 -3.34 -13.34 8.17
C THR A 71 -4.86 -13.16 8.12
N PRO A 72 -5.58 -13.27 9.26
CA PRO A 72 -7.02 -12.99 9.30
C PRO A 72 -7.38 -11.57 8.83
N ALA A 73 -6.48 -10.58 8.98
CA ALA A 73 -6.70 -9.24 8.46
C ALA A 73 -6.78 -9.24 6.93
N TRP A 74 -5.84 -9.95 6.27
CA TRP A 74 -5.89 -10.16 4.83
C TRP A 74 -7.13 -10.93 4.38
N GLN A 75 -7.48 -12.02 5.08
CA GLN A 75 -8.67 -12.81 4.73
C GLN A 75 -9.96 -11.99 4.73
N ARG A 76 -10.10 -11.05 5.67
CA ARG A 76 -11.26 -10.16 5.74
C ARG A 76 -11.25 -9.07 4.68
N ALA A 77 -10.06 -8.56 4.34
CA ALA A 77 -9.92 -7.43 3.43
C ALA A 77 -9.93 -7.84 1.95
N ARG A 78 -9.48 -9.06 1.61
CA ARG A 78 -9.37 -9.52 0.23
C ARG A 78 -10.75 -9.67 -0.42
N ARG A 79 -10.92 -9.08 -1.59
CA ARG A 79 -12.10 -9.30 -2.44
C ARG A 79 -11.76 -10.33 -3.52
N ALA A 80 -12.75 -11.15 -3.91
CA ALA A 80 -12.57 -12.17 -4.95
C ALA A 80 -12.33 -11.58 -6.36
N GLY A 81 -12.59 -10.29 -6.55
CA GLY A 81 -12.33 -9.53 -7.76
C GLY A 81 -12.26 -8.03 -7.45
N GLY A 82 -12.09 -7.23 -8.49
CA GLY A 82 -11.85 -5.79 -8.35
C GLY A 82 -10.36 -5.46 -8.40
N SER A 83 -10.07 -4.16 -8.51
CA SER A 83 -8.71 -3.65 -8.61
C SER A 83 -7.96 -3.81 -7.30
N VAL A 84 -6.65 -3.97 -7.33
CA VAL A 84 -5.80 -3.91 -6.14
C VAL A 84 -5.02 -2.61 -6.16
N PHE A 85 -5.12 -1.84 -5.09
CA PHE A 85 -4.34 -0.63 -4.86
C PHE A 85 -3.36 -0.86 -3.72
N PHE A 86 -2.08 -0.99 -4.08
CA PHE A 86 -0.99 -1.13 -3.13
C PHE A 86 -0.30 0.22 -2.91
N LYS A 87 -0.32 0.70 -1.68
CA LYS A 87 0.33 1.96 -1.28
C LYS A 87 1.63 1.68 -0.54
N SER A 88 2.77 2.12 -1.11
CA SER A 88 4.05 2.13 -0.42
C SER A 88 4.48 3.56 -0.09
N CYS A 89 4.93 3.76 1.15
CA CYS A 89 5.56 5.00 1.61
C CYS A 89 7.08 4.85 1.81
N GLY A 90 7.62 3.64 1.59
CA GLY A 90 8.99 3.28 1.93
C GLY A 90 9.16 2.93 3.40
N TRP A 91 10.08 2.02 3.70
CA TRP A 91 10.43 1.64 5.07
C TRP A 91 11.91 1.25 5.13
N ALA A 92 12.64 1.80 6.11
CA ALA A 92 14.07 1.56 6.25
C ALA A 92 14.44 0.06 6.43
N GLY A 93 13.49 -0.78 6.86
CA GLY A 93 13.69 -2.22 6.92
C GLY A 93 13.88 -2.87 5.55
N TRP A 94 13.33 -2.28 4.47
CA TRP A 94 13.60 -2.71 3.10
C TRP A 94 15.04 -2.43 2.69
N ASP A 95 15.55 -1.23 2.98
CA ASP A 95 16.94 -0.85 2.73
C ASP A 95 17.92 -1.73 3.52
N LEU A 96 17.61 -1.97 4.81
CA LEU A 96 18.41 -2.85 5.65
C LEU A 96 18.43 -4.29 5.11
N ALA A 97 17.30 -4.82 4.67
CA ALA A 97 17.23 -6.14 4.06
C ALA A 97 18.06 -6.20 2.77
N ALA A 98 17.93 -5.21 1.90
CA ALA A 98 18.71 -5.10 0.66
C ALA A 98 20.22 -5.00 0.94
N ALA A 99 20.63 -4.17 1.90
CA ALA A 99 22.02 -4.03 2.31
C ALA A 99 22.59 -5.35 2.84
N ARG A 100 21.84 -6.07 3.68
CA ARG A 100 22.24 -7.41 4.16
C ARG A 100 22.40 -8.41 3.02
N CYS A 101 21.49 -8.40 2.04
CA CYS A 101 21.60 -9.26 0.85
C CYS A 101 22.82 -8.92 0.00
N ALA A 102 23.15 -7.63 -0.15
CA ALA A 102 24.33 -7.19 -0.90
C ALA A 102 25.63 -7.58 -0.20
N LEU A 103 25.74 -7.34 1.11
CA LEU A 103 26.92 -7.69 1.91
C LEU A 103 27.16 -9.20 1.93
N ALA A 104 26.10 -10.01 2.01
CA ALA A 104 26.21 -11.47 1.94
C ALA A 104 26.72 -11.98 0.58
N ARG A 105 26.69 -11.15 -0.47
CA ARG A 105 27.13 -11.47 -1.83
C ARG A 105 28.42 -10.76 -2.24
N ALA A 106 28.97 -9.90 -1.38
CA ALA A 106 30.21 -9.21 -1.67
C ALA A 106 31.38 -10.21 -1.68
N PRO A 107 32.22 -10.23 -2.73
CA PRO A 107 33.45 -10.99 -2.70
C PRO A 107 34.39 -10.43 -1.62
N LEU A 108 35.17 -11.32 -0.99
CA LEU A 108 36.24 -10.96 -0.07
C LEU A 108 37.34 -10.14 -0.77
#